data_AF-A0A9E7D0Y3-F1
#
_entry.id   AF-A0A9E7D0Y3-F1
#
_cell.length_a   1.000
_cell.length_b   1.000
_cell.length_c   1.000
_cell.angle_alpha   90.00
_cell.angle_beta   90.00
_cell.angle_gamma   90.00
#
_symmetry.space_group_name_H-M   'P 1'
#
loop_
_entity.id
_entity.type
_entity.pdbx_description
1 polymer ?
#
loop_
_entity_poly.entity_id
_entity_poly.type
_entity_poly.pdbx_seq_one_letter_code
_entity_poly.pdbx_strand_id
1 'polypeptide(L)'
;MIDHPPTSRLSSLSSVSYQLALSVYHPSGLYDINRGEILGTEEMMAFMNKVTVVPDEELSNAYPRQWATRVQVSTGTNVLEETVDETPGDAGMPLTTEQLAWKWTQLLQPIPDVQRRNELCLRAIATLDDVTSLNEFMQQVQAI
;
A
#
# COMPACT_ATOMS: atom_id res chain seq x y z
N MET A 1 1.99 7.00 15.11
CA MET A 1 2.91 6.20 15.97
C MET A 1 2.67 4.74 15.61
N ILE A 2 3.75 3.99 15.42
CA ILE A 2 3.77 2.80 14.54
C ILE A 2 3.22 1.54 15.23
N ASP A 3 3.34 1.50 16.55
CA ASP A 3 3.24 0.35 17.46
C ASP A 3 1.93 0.30 18.27
N HIS A 4 0.90 1.06 17.89
CA HIS A 4 -0.39 1.07 18.59
C HIS A 4 -1.57 1.05 17.62
N PRO A 5 -2.75 0.55 18.04
CA PRO A 5 -3.96 0.63 17.25
C PRO A 5 -4.34 2.08 16.92
N PRO A 6 -4.89 2.35 15.73
CA PRO A 6 -5.18 3.71 15.30
C PRO A 6 -6.46 4.25 15.94
N THR A 7 -6.46 5.55 16.26
CA THR A 7 -7.61 6.29 16.81
C THR A 7 -8.15 7.36 15.85
N SER A 8 -7.43 7.58 14.76
CA SER A 8 -7.75 8.56 13.72
C SER A 8 -7.31 8.05 12.34
N ARG A 9 -7.85 8.67 11.29
CA ARG A 9 -7.42 8.44 9.91
C ARG A 9 -5.91 8.54 9.75
N LEU A 10 -5.28 9.57 10.32
CA LEU A 10 -3.84 9.78 10.15
C LEU A 10 -3.04 8.67 10.85
N SER A 11 -3.46 8.26 12.05
CA SER A 11 -2.80 7.15 12.74
C SER A 11 -3.01 5.81 12.02
N SER A 12 -4.15 5.59 11.35
CA SER A 12 -4.41 4.33 10.64
C SER A 12 -3.46 4.11 9.48
N LEU A 13 -2.98 5.18 8.84
CA LEU A 13 -1.97 5.11 7.77
C LEU A 13 -0.61 4.58 8.23
N SER A 14 -0.27 4.75 9.52
CA SER A 14 1.07 4.41 10.05
C SER A 14 1.06 3.28 11.09
N SER A 15 -0.11 2.80 11.51
CA SER A 15 -0.23 1.72 12.50
C SER A 15 0.06 0.36 11.85
N VAL A 16 1.18 -0.28 12.23
CA VAL A 16 1.60 -1.57 11.68
C VAL A 16 0.59 -2.67 12.03
N SER A 17 0.11 -2.71 13.27
CA SER A 17 -0.88 -3.70 13.70
C SER A 17 -2.15 -3.63 12.85
N TYR A 18 -2.62 -2.42 12.55
CA TYR A 18 -3.78 -2.21 11.68
C TYR A 18 -3.51 -2.59 10.23
N GLN A 19 -2.35 -2.22 9.65
CA GLN A 19 -2.00 -2.62 8.28
C GLN A 19 -1.91 -4.15 8.15
N LEU A 20 -1.33 -4.84 9.13
CA LEU A 20 -1.29 -6.30 9.16
C LEU A 20 -2.70 -6.90 9.29
N ALA A 21 -3.55 -6.37 10.18
CA ALA A 21 -4.94 -6.83 10.31
C ALA A 21 -5.73 -6.65 9.00
N LEU A 22 -5.56 -5.51 8.30
CA LEU A 22 -6.14 -5.31 6.98
C LEU A 22 -5.65 -6.35 5.97
N SER A 23 -4.35 -6.63 5.92
CA SER A 23 -3.80 -7.62 4.97
C SER A 23 -4.37 -9.02 5.14
N VAL A 24 -4.84 -9.37 6.35
CA VAL A 24 -5.43 -10.69 6.66
C VAL A 24 -6.93 -10.71 6.42
N TYR A 25 -7.67 -9.73 6.96
CA TYR A 25 -9.13 -9.78 7.00
C TYR A 25 -9.80 -8.93 5.91
N HIS A 26 -9.17 -7.83 5.49
CA HIS A 26 -9.73 -6.90 4.51
C HIS A 26 -8.65 -6.34 3.56
N PRO A 27 -8.06 -7.18 2.68
CA PRO A 27 -6.89 -6.77 1.88
C PRO A 27 -7.16 -5.59 0.95
N SER A 28 -8.39 -5.46 0.43
CA SER A 28 -8.82 -4.29 -0.37
C SER A 28 -8.75 -2.99 0.43
N GLY A 29 -8.91 -3.07 1.75
CA GLY A 29 -8.78 -1.95 2.68
C GLY A 29 -7.38 -1.36 2.69
N LEU A 30 -6.33 -2.05 2.21
CA LEU A 30 -5.00 -1.45 2.05
C LEU A 30 -4.99 -0.34 0.97
N TYR A 31 -5.92 -0.39 0.01
CA TYR A 31 -6.00 0.54 -1.13
C TYR A 31 -7.04 1.66 -0.96
N ASP A 32 -7.82 1.66 0.13
CA ASP A 32 -8.78 2.74 0.41
C ASP A 32 -8.10 4.06 0.84
N ILE A 33 -7.82 4.95 -0.10
CA ILE A 33 -7.20 6.26 0.18
C ILE A 33 -8.03 7.12 1.16
N ASN A 34 -9.36 6.98 1.12
CA ASN A 34 -10.24 7.80 1.94
C ASN A 34 -10.01 7.47 3.42
N ARG A 35 -9.84 6.18 3.77
CA ARG A 35 -9.70 5.71 5.15
C ARG A 35 -10.79 6.33 6.04
N GLY A 36 -12.00 6.44 5.50
CA GLY A 36 -13.10 7.23 6.08
C GLY A 36 -13.64 6.63 7.38
N GLU A 37 -13.48 5.31 7.52
CA GLU A 37 -13.79 4.56 8.72
C GLU A 37 -12.59 3.69 9.09
N ILE A 38 -12.26 3.61 10.38
CA ILE A 38 -11.29 2.64 10.88
C ILE A 38 -12.06 1.35 11.14
N LEU A 39 -11.73 0.30 10.40
CA LEU A 39 -12.36 -1.00 10.60
C LEU A 39 -11.92 -1.57 11.95
N GLY A 40 -12.90 -1.86 12.80
CA GLY A 40 -12.68 -2.34 14.16
C GLY A 40 -13.50 -3.57 14.47
N THR A 41 -13.59 -4.53 13.54
CA THR A 41 -14.27 -5.80 13.83
C THR A 41 -13.57 -6.52 14.99
N GLU A 42 -14.30 -7.41 15.66
CA GLU A 42 -13.76 -8.13 16.82
C GLU A 42 -12.51 -8.93 16.45
N GLU A 43 -12.48 -9.54 15.27
CA GLU A 43 -11.35 -10.31 14.75
C GLU A 43 -10.13 -9.42 14.47
N MET A 44 -10.34 -8.23 13.89
CA MET A 44 -9.26 -7.27 13.65
C MET A 44 -8.67 -6.77 14.97
N MET A 45 -9.50 -6.42 15.95
CA MET A 45 -9.02 -6.00 17.27
C MET A 45 -8.25 -7.12 17.97
N ALA A 46 -8.77 -8.36 17.93
CA ALA A 46 -8.11 -9.52 18.50
C ALA A 46 -6.78 -9.83 17.82
N PHE A 47 -6.65 -9.59 16.51
CA PHE A 47 -5.40 -9.73 15.77
C PHE A 47 -4.41 -8.61 16.15
N MET A 48 -4.85 -7.35 16.12
CA MET A 48 -3.99 -6.21 16.46
C MET A 48 -3.38 -6.33 17.86
N ASN A 49 -4.14 -6.86 18.83
CA ASN A 49 -3.67 -7.07 20.20
C ASN A 49 -2.56 -8.13 20.33
N LYS A 50 -2.31 -8.93 19.29
CA LYS A 50 -1.20 -9.90 19.25
C LYS A 50 0.05 -9.34 18.60
N VAL A 51 -0.04 -8.18 17.94
CA VAL A 51 1.09 -7.58 17.22
C VAL A 51 1.90 -6.73 18.20
N THR A 52 3.20 -7.01 18.28
CA THR A 52 4.17 -6.16 18.98
C THR A 52 5.21 -5.71 17.98
N VAL A 53 5.60 -4.44 18.05
CA VAL A 53 6.66 -3.87 17.21
C VAL A 53 7.85 -3.58 18.11
N VAL A 54 9.02 -4.10 17.75
CA VAL A 54 10.26 -3.93 18.51
C VAL A 54 11.38 -3.45 17.57
N PRO A 55 12.34 -2.66 18.06
CA PRO A 55 13.53 -2.34 17.30
C PRO A 55 14.40 -3.60 17.11
N ASP A 56 15.02 -3.70 15.94
CA ASP A 56 16.00 -4.74 15.61
C ASP A 56 17.33 -4.05 15.26
N GLU A 57 18.41 -4.43 15.95
CA GLU A 57 19.72 -3.80 15.82
C GLU A 57 20.36 -4.07 14.44
N GLU A 58 20.14 -5.26 13.88
CA GLU A 58 20.65 -5.64 12.57
C GLU A 58 20.02 -4.78 11.47
N LEU A 59 18.68 -4.65 11.51
CA LEU A 59 17.94 -3.79 10.57
C LEU A 59 18.31 -2.31 10.76
N SER A 60 18.50 -1.87 12.01
CA SER A 60 18.89 -0.49 12.33
C SER A 60 20.27 -0.13 11.76
N ASN A 61 21.21 -1.07 11.75
CA ASN A 61 22.55 -0.88 11.20
C ASN A 61 22.55 -0.77 9.66
N ALA A 62 21.54 -1.33 8.99
CA ALA A 62 21.37 -1.23 7.54
C ALA A 62 20.73 0.11 7.09
N TYR A 63 19.98 0.77 7.98
CA TYR A 63 19.38 2.07 7.74
C TYR A 63 20.44 3.19 7.58
N PRO A 64 20.26 4.18 6.69
CA PRO A 64 19.15 4.39 5.75
C PRO A 64 19.34 3.72 4.38
N ARG A 65 20.39 2.91 4.21
CA ARG A 65 20.67 2.27 2.92
C ARG A 65 19.60 1.24 2.55
N GLN A 66 19.07 0.53 3.54
CA GLN A 66 17.96 -0.40 3.38
C GLN A 66 16.89 -0.11 4.44
N TRP A 67 15.64 -0.25 4.04
CA TRP A 67 14.45 -0.04 4.88
C TRP A 67 13.77 -1.38 5.16
N ALA A 68 14.58 -2.37 5.55
CA ALA A 68 14.15 -3.74 5.73
C ALA A 68 13.19 -3.89 6.93
N THR A 69 12.28 -4.86 6.83
CA THR A 69 11.36 -5.22 7.92
C THR A 69 11.37 -6.73 8.12
N ARG A 70 11.40 -7.18 9.38
CA ARG A 70 11.29 -8.59 9.76
C ARG A 70 9.96 -8.84 10.44
N VAL A 71 9.25 -9.89 10.02
CA VAL A 71 8.00 -10.33 10.62
C VAL A 71 8.19 -11.73 11.17
N GLN A 72 7.92 -11.89 12.46
CA GLN A 72 7.96 -13.18 13.14
C GLN A 72 6.56 -13.55 13.63
N VAL A 73 6.11 -14.75 13.30
CA VAL A 73 4.81 -15.29 13.69
C VAL A 73 5.02 -16.53 14.55
N SER A 74 4.65 -16.43 15.82
CA SER A 74 4.61 -17.57 16.73
C SER A 74 3.24 -18.27 16.63
N THR A 75 3.27 -19.53 16.22
CA THR A 75 2.12 -20.44 16.27
C THR A 75 2.28 -21.39 17.46
N GLY A 76 1.25 -22.15 17.81
CA GLY A 76 1.30 -23.05 18.97
C GLY A 76 2.42 -24.10 18.93
N THR A 77 2.97 -24.40 17.74
CA THR A 77 4.02 -25.42 17.56
C THR A 77 5.28 -24.90 16.87
N ASN A 78 5.19 -23.80 16.12
CA ASN A 78 6.27 -23.33 15.27
C ASN A 78 6.42 -21.81 15.34
N VAL A 79 7.63 -21.34 15.10
CA VAL A 79 7.92 -19.94 14.83
C VAL A 79 8.28 -19.84 13.36
N LEU A 80 7.58 -18.97 12.65
CA LEU A 80 7.85 -18.61 11.26
C LEU A 80 8.43 -17.21 11.23
N GLU A 81 9.41 -16.96 10.37
CA GLU A 81 10.05 -15.67 10.23
C GLU A 81 10.29 -15.38 8.75
N GLU A 82 10.02 -14.13 8.36
CA GLU A 82 10.31 -13.62 7.02
C GLU A 82 10.95 -12.24 7.16
N THR A 83 11.99 -11.97 6.38
CA THR A 83 12.59 -10.64 6.26
C THR A 83 12.37 -10.11 4.84
N VAL A 84 11.89 -8.87 4.74
CA VAL A 84 11.67 -8.19 3.48
C VAL A 84 12.63 -7.01 3.39
N ASP A 85 13.61 -7.13 2.50
CA ASP A 85 14.66 -6.11 2.30
C ASP A 85 14.24 -5.05 1.27
N GLU A 86 13.51 -5.47 0.24
CA GLU A 86 12.97 -4.62 -0.82
C GLU A 86 11.50 -4.97 -1.07
N THR A 87 10.71 -3.96 -1.40
CA THR A 87 9.29 -4.05 -1.71
C THR A 87 8.99 -3.50 -3.10
N PRO A 88 7.89 -3.94 -3.74
CA PRO A 88 7.49 -3.38 -5.02
C PRO A 88 7.36 -1.85 -4.98
N GLY A 89 8.20 -1.17 -5.75
CA GLY A 89 8.32 0.29 -5.77
C GLY A 89 9.70 0.81 -5.32
N ASP A 90 10.51 -0.02 -4.67
CA ASP A 90 11.90 0.30 -4.34
C ASP A 90 12.78 0.32 -5.60
N ALA A 91 13.93 0.99 -5.51
CA ALA A 91 14.84 1.15 -6.65
C ALA A 91 15.33 -0.19 -7.25
N GLY A 92 15.55 -1.21 -6.40
CA GLY A 92 15.90 -2.56 -6.83
C GLY A 92 14.71 -3.43 -7.27
N MET A 93 13.48 -3.01 -6.96
CA MET A 93 12.24 -3.72 -7.29
C MET A 93 11.19 -2.77 -7.91
N PRO A 94 11.48 -2.16 -9.08
CA PRO A 94 10.56 -1.21 -9.70
C PRO A 94 9.24 -1.88 -10.11
N LEU A 95 8.15 -1.12 -10.01
CA LEU A 95 6.84 -1.58 -10.48
C LEU A 95 6.80 -1.64 -12.01
N THR A 96 6.26 -2.74 -12.53
CA THR A 96 5.89 -2.86 -13.95
C THR A 96 4.71 -1.95 -14.29
N THR A 97 4.54 -1.64 -15.57
CA THR A 97 3.39 -0.87 -16.08
C THR A 97 2.07 -1.53 -15.71
N GLU A 98 2.00 -2.86 -15.78
CA GLU A 98 0.82 -3.64 -15.39
C GLU A 98 0.50 -3.51 -13.90
N GLN A 99 1.52 -3.59 -13.03
CA GLN A 99 1.35 -3.40 -11.59
C GLN A 99 0.93 -1.97 -11.24
N LEU A 100 1.47 -0.97 -11.95
CA LEU A 100 1.07 0.44 -11.79
C LEU A 100 -0.39 0.65 -12.21
N ALA A 101 -0.79 0.15 -13.37
CA ALA A 101 -2.16 0.24 -13.87
C ALA A 101 -3.15 -0.48 -12.92
N TRP A 102 -2.76 -1.64 -12.40
CA TRP A 102 -3.54 -2.37 -11.41
C TRP A 102 -3.71 -1.55 -10.12
N LYS A 103 -2.60 -1.05 -9.55
CA LYS A 103 -2.61 -0.23 -8.32
C LYS A 103 -3.47 1.01 -8.50
N TRP A 104 -3.32 1.72 -9.62
CA TRP A 104 -4.15 2.87 -10.00
C TRP A 104 -5.64 2.53 -9.95
N THR A 105 -6.02 1.41 -10.54
CA THR A 105 -7.41 0.94 -10.56
C THR A 105 -7.93 0.65 -9.15
N GLN A 106 -7.15 -0.04 -8.31
CA GLN A 106 -7.56 -0.35 -6.92
C GLN A 106 -7.76 0.93 -6.09
N LEU A 107 -6.83 1.89 -6.21
CA LEU A 107 -6.87 3.14 -5.46
C LEU A 107 -8.10 4.00 -5.77
N LEU A 108 -8.69 3.83 -6.96
CA LEU A 108 -9.81 4.65 -7.45
C LEU A 108 -11.14 3.91 -7.44
N GLN A 109 -11.15 2.62 -7.11
CA GLN A 109 -12.38 1.85 -6.89
C GLN A 109 -13.35 2.52 -5.89
N PRO A 110 -12.89 3.15 -4.79
CA PRO A 110 -13.79 3.83 -3.85
C PRO A 110 -14.41 5.13 -4.39
N ILE A 111 -14.05 5.56 -5.61
CA ILE A 111 -14.50 6.82 -6.23
C ILE A 111 -15.20 6.51 -7.57
N PRO A 112 -16.48 6.08 -7.56
CA PRO A 112 -17.17 5.58 -8.75
C PRO A 112 -17.18 6.56 -9.93
N ASP A 113 -17.36 7.86 -9.66
CA ASP A 113 -17.38 8.91 -10.69
C ASP A 113 -16.04 9.09 -11.40
N VAL A 114 -14.93 8.72 -10.75
CA VAL A 114 -13.57 8.79 -11.30
C VAL A 114 -13.22 7.53 -12.07
N GLN A 115 -13.89 6.40 -11.80
CA GLN A 115 -13.57 5.11 -12.39
C GLN A 115 -13.70 5.09 -13.92
N ARG A 116 -14.71 5.77 -14.47
CA ARG A 116 -14.88 5.88 -15.93
C ARG A 116 -13.82 6.76 -16.60
N ARG A 117 -13.33 7.79 -15.89
CA ARG A 117 -12.23 8.65 -16.38
C ARG A 117 -10.88 7.92 -16.33
N ASN A 118 -10.72 6.95 -15.44
CA ASN A 118 -9.46 6.22 -15.28
C ASN A 118 -9.05 5.40 -16.48
N GLU A 119 -9.99 4.70 -17.11
CA GLU A 119 -9.70 3.91 -18.32
C GLU A 119 -9.19 4.79 -19.46
N LEU A 120 -9.61 6.06 -19.49
CA LEU A 120 -9.21 7.01 -20.50
C LEU A 120 -7.84 7.62 -20.15
N CYS A 121 -7.59 7.96 -18.88
CA CYS A 121 -6.27 8.38 -18.40
C CYS A 121 -5.20 7.29 -18.60
N LEU A 122 -5.49 6.01 -18.31
CA LEU A 122 -4.54 4.91 -18.51
C LEU A 122 -4.18 4.74 -19.99
N ARG A 123 -5.14 4.94 -20.90
CA ARG A 123 -4.88 4.93 -22.35
C ARG A 123 -4.02 6.10 -22.80
N ALA A 124 -4.28 7.31 -22.29
CA ALA A 124 -3.46 8.49 -22.59
C ALA A 124 -2.03 8.35 -22.03
N ILE A 125 -1.86 7.73 -20.86
CA ILE A 125 -0.55 7.45 -20.27
C ILE A 125 0.22 6.41 -21.08
N ALA A 126 -0.45 5.38 -21.58
CA ALA A 126 0.18 4.33 -22.39
C ALA A 126 0.78 4.86 -23.70
N THR A 127 0.31 6.01 -24.19
CA THR A 127 0.83 6.67 -25.40
C THR A 127 1.75 7.84 -25.10
N LEU A 128 2.13 8.09 -23.83
CA LEU A 128 2.97 9.23 -23.45
C LEU A 128 4.33 9.25 -24.15
N ASP A 129 4.93 8.07 -24.37
CA ASP A 129 6.22 7.95 -25.06
C ASP A 129 6.13 8.37 -26.54
N ASP A 130 4.93 8.35 -27.12
CA ASP A 130 4.66 8.77 -28.50
C ASP A 130 4.34 10.27 -28.60
N VAL A 131 4.10 10.94 -27.47
CA VAL A 131 3.74 12.36 -27.45
C VAL A 131 5.00 13.23 -27.50
N THR A 132 5.05 14.12 -28.49
CA THR A 132 6.22 14.99 -28.70
C THR A 132 6.13 16.34 -28.00
N SER A 133 4.95 16.70 -27.48
CA SER A 133 4.73 17.96 -26.77
C SER A 133 3.63 17.88 -25.70
N LEU A 134 3.79 18.66 -24.63
CA LEU A 134 2.77 18.79 -23.59
C LEU A 134 1.40 19.21 -24.14
N ASN A 135 1.38 20.05 -25.19
CA ASN A 135 0.13 20.52 -25.79
C ASN A 135 -0.65 19.40 -26.48
N GLU A 136 0.04 18.51 -27.18
CA GLU A 136 -0.54 17.31 -27.80
C GLU A 136 -1.11 16.36 -26.74
N PHE A 137 -0.38 16.13 -25.64
CA PHE A 137 -0.88 15.35 -24.50
C PHE A 137 -2.14 15.97 -23.90
N MET A 138 -2.13 17.28 -23.65
CA MET A 138 -3.28 17.98 -23.06
C MET A 138 -4.51 17.94 -23.97
N GLN A 139 -4.36 17.98 -25.30
CA GLN A 139 -5.46 17.80 -26.24
C GLN A 139 -6.05 16.40 -26.17
N GLN A 140 -5.22 15.35 -26.06
CA GLN A 140 -5.68 13.98 -25.90
C GLN A 140 -6.45 13.78 -24.59
N VAL A 141 -5.96 14.35 -23.48
CA VAL A 141 -6.63 14.30 -22.16
C VAL A 141 -7.93 15.11 -22.14
N GLN A 142 -8.05 16.19 -22.91
CA GLN A 142 -9.27 17.01 -23.00
C GLN A 142 -10.34 16.43 -23.95
N ALA A 143 -9.96 15.57 -24.89
CA ALA A 143 -10.88 14.87 -25.79
C ALA A 143 -11.59 13.68 -25.14
N ILE A 144 -11.30 13.43 -23.85
CA ILE A 144 -11.70 12.33 -23.00
C ILE A 144 -12.76 12.79 -21.98
#